data_AF-A0A925ES33-F1
#
_entry.id   AF-A0A925ES33-F1
#
_cell.length_a   1.000
_cell.length_b   1.000
_cell.length_c   1.000
_cell.angle_alpha   90.00
_cell.angle_beta   90.00
_cell.angle_gamma   90.00
#
_symmetry.space_group_name_H-M   'P 1'
#
loop_
_entity.id
_entity.type
_entity.pdbx_description
1 polymer ?
#
loop_
_entity_poly.entity_id
_entity_poly.type
_entity_poly.pdbx_seq_one_letter_code
_entity_poly.pdbx_strand_id
1 'polypeptide(L)'
;MNTIDGYILSIEDLPEFIESKYLEYFNRNSKGEVKKIIQNLVNNLSDIKYVYFEYPYVEKIYRDTYYNFFSTKHKEYHKNCMRIALFSMPIENEDFRSREKKAKLVDSFHGVFTIRPTYPYILGWNLISPKNIVGTSELTFCSKKYKFLINGV
;
A
#
# COMPACT_ATOMS: atom_id res chain seq x y z
N MET A 1 9.20 -14.62 -15.23
CA MET A 1 8.78 -13.24 -14.90
C MET A 1 7.65 -13.37 -13.89
N ASN A 2 7.78 -12.81 -12.68
CA ASN A 2 6.65 -12.78 -11.77
C ASN A 2 5.68 -11.71 -12.28
N THR A 3 4.48 -12.13 -12.66
CA THR A 3 3.38 -11.22 -12.97
C THR A 3 3.04 -10.44 -11.69
N ILE A 4 2.89 -9.12 -11.79
CA ILE A 4 2.36 -8.32 -10.70
C ILE A 4 0.84 -8.32 -10.85
N ASP A 5 0.15 -8.83 -9.83
CA ASP A 5 -1.29 -8.76 -9.74
C ASP A 5 -1.70 -7.38 -9.22
N GLY A 6 -2.60 -6.75 -9.96
CA GLY A 6 -3.13 -5.42 -9.66
C GLY A 6 -4.65 -5.49 -9.45
N TYR A 7 -5.13 -4.94 -8.34
CA TYR A 7 -6.56 -4.91 -8.02
C TYR A 7 -7.02 -3.48 -7.73
N ILE A 8 -8.21 -3.14 -8.20
CA ILE A 8 -8.89 -1.89 -7.88
C ILE A 8 -10.00 -2.21 -6.89
N LEU A 9 -10.05 -1.49 -5.77
CA LEU A 9 -10.97 -1.77 -4.67
C LEU A 9 -11.52 -0.45 -4.10
N SER A 10 -12.68 -0.53 -3.44
CA SER A 10 -13.10 0.52 -2.51
C SER A 10 -12.16 0.53 -1.30
N ILE A 11 -11.95 1.71 -0.72
CA ILE A 11 -11.18 1.85 0.52
C ILE A 11 -11.83 1.09 1.69
N GLU A 12 -13.16 0.91 1.65
CA GLU A 12 -13.95 0.20 2.67
C GLU A 12 -13.64 -1.30 2.69
N ASP A 13 -13.39 -1.90 1.53
CA ASP A 13 -13.09 -3.33 1.39
C ASP A 13 -11.62 -3.65 1.70
N LEU A 14 -10.76 -2.62 1.75
CA LEU A 14 -9.31 -2.78 1.85
C LEU A 14 -8.84 -3.57 3.08
N PRO A 15 -9.36 -3.34 4.31
CA PRO A 15 -8.90 -4.08 5.49
C PRO A 15 -9.16 -5.58 5.39
N GLU A 16 -10.32 -5.96 4.84
CA GLU A 16 -10.71 -7.37 4.66
C GLU A 16 -9.91 -8.03 3.55
N PHE A 17 -9.73 -7.31 2.44
CA PHE A 17 -8.90 -7.75 1.34
C PHE A 17 -7.44 -7.99 1.78
N ILE A 18 -6.86 -7.05 2.55
CA ILE A 18 -5.48 -7.20 3.05
C ILE A 18 -5.36 -8.37 4.02
N GLU A 19 -6.29 -8.58 4.97
CA GLU A 19 -6.22 -9.74 5.88
C GLU A 19 -6.21 -11.06 5.10
N SER A 20 -7.09 -11.18 4.10
CA SER A 20 -7.17 -12.35 3.22
C SER A 20 -5.86 -12.57 2.45
N LYS A 21 -5.35 -11.52 1.80
CA LYS A 21 -4.09 -11.57 1.04
C LYS A 21 -2.86 -11.77 1.92
N TYR A 22 -2.89 -11.31 3.17
CA TYR A 22 -1.80 -11.51 4.11
C TYR A 22 -1.65 -12.97 4.51
N LEU A 23 -2.77 -13.66 4.73
CA LEU A 23 -2.76 -15.11 4.93
C LEU A 23 -2.30 -15.84 3.67
N GLU A 24 -2.88 -15.51 2.51
CA GLU A 24 -2.57 -16.15 1.22
C GLU A 24 -1.09 -16.00 0.84
N TYR A 25 -0.56 -14.78 0.87
CA TYR A 25 0.76 -14.48 0.34
C TYR A 25 1.90 -14.71 1.33
N PHE A 26 1.64 -14.59 2.62
CA PHE A 26 2.68 -14.71 3.66
C PHE A 26 2.48 -15.92 4.58
N ASN A 27 1.50 -16.78 4.29
CA ASN A 27 1.13 -17.97 5.05
C ASN A 27 1.04 -17.70 6.56
N ARG A 28 0.44 -16.57 6.93
CA ARG A 28 0.42 -16.09 8.31
C ARG A 28 -0.99 -15.70 8.74
N ASN A 29 -1.56 -16.48 9.65
CA ASN A 29 -2.83 -16.15 10.29
C ASN A 29 -2.60 -15.11 11.39
N SER A 30 -3.06 -13.88 11.14
CA SER A 30 -3.02 -12.76 12.09
C SER A 30 -4.21 -12.71 13.04
N LYS A 31 -5.19 -13.61 12.92
CA LYS A 31 -6.42 -13.64 13.73
C LYS A 31 -7.15 -12.28 13.73
N GLY A 32 -7.13 -11.56 12.60
CA GLY A 32 -7.77 -10.25 12.45
C GLY A 32 -6.93 -9.06 12.94
N GLU A 33 -5.73 -9.26 13.48
CA GLU A 33 -4.87 -8.15 13.93
C GLU A 33 -4.37 -7.29 12.75
N VAL A 34 -4.12 -7.90 11.58
CA VAL A 34 -3.74 -7.13 10.38
C VAL A 34 -4.92 -6.27 9.94
N LYS A 35 -6.14 -6.83 9.86
CA LYS A 35 -7.36 -6.07 9.59
C LYS A 35 -7.49 -4.86 10.51
N LYS A 36 -7.29 -5.03 11.83
CA LYS A 36 -7.37 -3.93 12.81
C LYS A 36 -6.34 -2.82 12.53
N ILE A 37 -5.10 -3.17 12.23
CA ILE A 37 -4.05 -2.21 11.90
C ILE A 37 -4.43 -1.39 10.66
N ILE A 38 -4.91 -2.06 9.60
CA ILE A 38 -5.32 -1.39 8.37
C ILE A 38 -6.58 -0.54 8.60
N GLN A 39 -7.57 -1.06 9.33
CA GLN A 39 -8.78 -0.32 9.65
C GLN A 39 -8.45 0.98 10.39
N ASN A 40 -7.54 0.93 11.36
CA ASN A 40 -7.11 2.12 12.06
C ASN A 40 -6.42 3.12 11.11
N LEU A 41 -5.56 2.65 10.20
CA LEU A 41 -4.95 3.52 9.19
C LEU A 41 -6.02 4.19 8.32
N VAL A 42 -6.96 3.40 7.76
CA VAL A 42 -8.01 3.87 6.86
C VAL A 42 -8.93 4.88 7.54
N ASN A 43 -9.32 4.63 8.80
CA ASN A 43 -10.19 5.55 9.56
C ASN A 43 -9.56 6.93 9.78
N ASN A 44 -8.23 7.04 9.68
CA ASN A 44 -7.50 8.31 9.82
C ASN A 44 -7.26 9.00 8.46
N LEU A 45 -7.79 8.47 7.36
CA LEU A 45 -7.68 9.06 6.03
C LEU A 45 -8.97 9.79 5.64
N SER A 46 -8.85 11.02 5.13
CA SER A 46 -9.95 11.78 4.53
C SER A 46 -9.88 11.77 3.00
N ASP A 47 -11.04 11.85 2.37
CA ASP A 47 -11.23 12.04 0.92
C ASP A 47 -10.77 10.88 0.03
N ILE A 48 -10.18 9.82 0.58
CA ILE A 48 -9.81 8.61 -0.15
C ILE A 48 -11.03 7.70 -0.28
N LYS A 49 -11.29 7.21 -1.48
CA LYS A 49 -12.44 6.34 -1.78
C LYS A 49 -12.04 5.05 -2.48
N TYR A 50 -10.98 5.08 -3.27
CA TYR A 50 -10.53 3.95 -4.07
C TYR A 50 -9.05 3.73 -3.88
N VAL A 51 -8.64 2.48 -4.09
CA VAL A 51 -7.24 2.08 -4.01
C VAL A 51 -6.84 1.18 -5.16
N TYR A 52 -5.56 1.26 -5.53
CA TYR A 52 -4.91 0.28 -6.39
C TYR A 52 -3.93 -0.54 -5.56
N PHE A 53 -4.21 -1.83 -5.42
CA PHE A 53 -3.38 -2.79 -4.72
C PHE A 53 -2.47 -3.51 -5.71
N GLU A 54 -1.20 -3.68 -5.36
CA GLU A 54 -0.21 -4.42 -6.14
C GLU A 54 0.56 -5.44 -5.29
N TYR A 55 0.65 -6.67 -5.80
CA TYR A 55 1.53 -7.71 -5.26
C TYR A 55 2.00 -8.65 -6.39
N PRO A 56 3.25 -9.14 -6.39
CA PRO A 56 4.34 -8.81 -5.48
C PRO A 56 5.01 -7.46 -5.80
N TYR A 57 5.11 -6.57 -4.81
CA TYR A 57 5.85 -5.31 -4.91
C TYR A 57 7.25 -5.42 -4.29
N VAL A 58 8.26 -4.84 -4.97
CA VAL A 58 9.64 -4.75 -4.49
C VAL A 58 9.84 -3.39 -3.82
N GLU A 59 9.60 -3.31 -2.52
CA GLU A 59 9.94 -2.11 -1.74
C GLU A 59 11.45 -2.06 -1.52
N LYS A 60 12.13 -1.02 -2.02
CA LYS A 60 13.60 -0.93 -2.04
C LYS A 60 14.24 -1.11 -0.65
N ILE A 61 13.80 -0.33 0.33
CA ILE A 61 14.40 -0.37 1.68
C ILE A 61 14.17 -1.73 2.34
N TYR A 62 12.95 -2.26 2.24
CA TYR A 62 12.67 -3.60 2.75
C TYR A 62 13.49 -4.67 2.03
N ARG A 63 13.67 -4.57 0.70
CA ARG A 63 14.46 -5.54 -0.08
C ARG A 63 15.91 -5.58 0.37
N ASP A 64 16.51 -4.41 0.61
CA ASP A 64 17.88 -4.31 1.12
C ASP A 64 17.96 -4.91 2.54
N THR A 65 16.97 -4.62 3.39
CA THR A 65 16.88 -5.20 4.74
C THR A 65 16.69 -6.72 4.69
N TYR A 66 15.91 -7.21 3.74
CA TYR A 66 15.66 -8.63 3.55
C TYR A 66 16.96 -9.38 3.28
N TYR A 67 17.74 -8.93 2.28
CA TYR A 67 18.97 -9.64 1.92
C TYR A 67 20.05 -9.54 2.99
N ASN A 68 20.14 -8.44 3.72
CA ASN A 68 21.17 -8.24 4.75
C ASN A 68 20.82 -8.86 6.11
N PHE A 69 19.52 -9.05 6.42
CA PHE A 69 19.10 -9.48 7.76
C PHE A 69 18.11 -10.65 7.76
N PHE A 70 17.02 -10.58 6.99
CA PHE A 70 15.97 -11.59 7.07
C PHE A 70 16.32 -12.89 6.33
N SER A 71 17.12 -12.82 5.27
CA SER A 71 17.59 -13.97 4.49
C SER A 71 18.45 -14.93 5.32
N THR A 72 19.11 -14.45 6.37
CA THR A 72 19.98 -15.25 7.24
C THR A 72 19.24 -15.85 8.43
N LYS A 73 17.97 -15.50 8.63
CA LYS A 73 17.14 -16.07 9.70
C LYS A 73 16.63 -17.45 9.28
N HIS A 74 16.59 -18.37 10.24
CA HIS A 74 15.98 -19.70 10.05
C HIS A 74 14.46 -19.66 9.79
N LYS A 75 13.83 -18.50 10.02
CA LYS A 75 12.41 -18.29 9.73
C LYS A 75 12.24 -17.79 8.31
N GLU A 76 11.29 -18.36 7.59
CA GLU A 76 10.93 -17.88 6.26
C GLU A 76 10.25 -16.50 6.33
N TYR A 77 10.85 -15.54 5.64
CA TYR A 77 10.27 -14.22 5.38
C TYR A 77 10.12 -14.05 3.87
N HIS A 78 8.99 -13.48 3.44
CA HIS A 78 8.81 -13.14 2.04
C HIS A 78 9.61 -11.88 1.69
N LYS A 79 10.29 -11.87 0.54
CA LYS A 79 11.06 -10.70 0.08
C LYS A 79 10.19 -9.57 -0.48
N ASN A 80 8.95 -9.89 -0.87
CA ASN A 80 8.02 -8.97 -1.52
C ASN A 80 7.03 -8.37 -0.52
N CYS A 81 6.56 -7.17 -0.81
CA CYS A 81 5.54 -6.46 -0.06
C CYS A 81 4.27 -6.32 -0.90
N MET A 82 3.19 -5.85 -0.28
CA MET A 82 2.04 -5.31 -0.99
C MET A 82 2.20 -3.79 -1.07
N ARG A 83 1.83 -3.17 -2.19
CA ARG A 83 1.75 -1.72 -2.31
C ARG A 83 0.31 -1.31 -2.54
N ILE A 84 -0.10 -0.25 -1.87
CA ILE A 84 -1.43 0.33 -1.98
C ILE A 84 -1.25 1.78 -2.41
N ALA A 85 -1.84 2.16 -3.54
CA ALA A 85 -1.96 3.54 -3.99
C ALA A 85 -3.36 4.07 -3.69
N LEU A 86 -3.44 5.32 -3.23
CA LEU A 86 -4.65 5.94 -2.71
C LEU A 86 -5.23 6.97 -3.67
N PHE A 87 -6.54 6.87 -3.95
CA PHE A 87 -7.24 7.75 -4.87
C PHE A 87 -8.58 8.28 -4.31
N SER A 88 -8.89 9.54 -4.58
CA SER A 88 -10.16 10.18 -4.16
C SER A 88 -11.30 10.04 -5.16
N MET A 89 -11.02 9.55 -6.36
CA MET A 89 -11.99 9.33 -7.43
C MET A 89 -11.98 7.85 -7.86
N PRO A 90 -13.07 7.36 -8.47
CA PRO A 90 -13.06 6.06 -9.12
C PRO A 90 -11.91 5.96 -10.11
N ILE A 91 -11.30 4.78 -10.18
CA ILE A 91 -10.21 4.47 -11.12
C ILE A 91 -10.55 3.21 -11.90
N GLU A 92 -10.12 3.17 -13.15
CA GLU A 92 -10.20 2.01 -14.05
C GLU A 92 -8.82 1.70 -14.62
N ASN A 93 -8.60 0.49 -15.14
CA ASN A 93 -7.30 0.08 -15.67
C ASN A 93 -6.87 0.91 -16.90
N GLU A 94 -7.86 1.39 -17.65
CA GLU A 94 -7.73 2.23 -18.83
C GLU A 94 -7.22 3.64 -18.48
N ASP A 95 -7.50 4.11 -17.26
CA ASP A 95 -7.11 5.45 -16.80
C ASP A 95 -5.60 5.63 -16.73
N PHE A 96 -4.87 4.54 -16.47
CA PHE A 96 -3.41 4.53 -16.43
C PHE A 96 -2.77 4.69 -17.82
N ARG A 97 -3.48 4.31 -18.90
CA ARG A 97 -2.94 4.24 -20.26
C ARG A 97 -3.44 5.38 -21.15
N SER A 98 -4.52 6.05 -20.77
CA SER A 98 -5.05 7.20 -21.49
C SER A 98 -4.37 8.50 -21.09
N ARG A 99 -3.83 9.24 -22.08
CA ARG A 99 -3.16 10.53 -21.86
C ARG A 99 -4.09 11.58 -21.26
N GLU A 100 -5.34 11.60 -21.69
CA GLU A 100 -6.36 12.56 -21.21
C GLU A 100 -6.78 12.25 -19.77
N LYS A 101 -6.97 10.96 -19.46
CA LYS A 101 -7.37 10.53 -18.12
C LYS A 101 -6.22 10.60 -17.10
N LYS A 102 -4.96 10.54 -17.57
CA LYS A 102 -3.77 10.64 -16.70
C LYS A 102 -3.75 11.90 -15.84
N ALA A 103 -4.19 13.06 -16.36
CA ALA A 103 -4.23 14.29 -15.56
C ALA A 103 -5.19 14.16 -14.38
N LYS A 104 -6.42 13.68 -14.64
CA LYS A 104 -7.43 13.42 -13.59
C LYS A 104 -6.96 12.38 -12.57
N LEU A 105 -6.26 11.34 -13.03
CA LEU A 105 -5.69 10.30 -12.16
C LEU A 105 -4.59 10.86 -11.25
N VAL A 106 -3.74 11.73 -11.77
CA VAL A 106 -2.68 12.39 -10.97
C VAL A 106 -3.30 13.33 -9.94
N ASP A 107 -4.35 14.07 -10.31
CA ASP A 107 -5.04 14.98 -9.39
C ASP A 107 -5.78 14.24 -8.27
N SER A 108 -6.30 13.03 -8.55
CA SER A 108 -6.95 12.19 -7.54
C SER A 108 -5.99 11.37 -6.69
N PHE A 109 -4.69 11.32 -7.03
CA PHE A 109 -3.70 10.51 -6.33
C PHE A 109 -3.19 11.21 -5.07
N HIS A 110 -3.23 10.50 -3.94
CA HIS A 110 -2.88 11.06 -2.62
C HIS A 110 -1.70 10.37 -1.94
N GLY A 111 -1.09 9.38 -2.59
CA GLY A 111 0.11 8.74 -2.10
C GLY A 111 0.03 7.21 -2.09
N VAL A 112 1.03 6.60 -1.46
CA VAL A 112 1.13 5.15 -1.32
C VAL A 112 1.48 4.75 0.10
N PHE A 113 1.10 3.53 0.45
CA PHE A 113 1.73 2.82 1.54
C PHE A 113 2.03 1.36 1.18
N THR A 114 2.90 0.72 1.96
CA THR A 114 3.26 -0.69 1.76
C THR A 114 2.96 -1.54 2.99
N ILE A 115 2.60 -2.79 2.74
CA ILE A 115 2.45 -3.83 3.77
C ILE A 115 3.55 -4.86 3.60
N ARG A 116 4.35 -5.01 4.65
CA ARG A 116 5.51 -5.90 4.75
C ARG A 116 5.13 -7.20 5.46
N PRO A 117 5.82 -8.32 5.17
CA PRO A 117 5.63 -9.60 5.86
C PRO A 117 6.32 -9.65 7.25
N THR A 118 6.36 -8.51 7.95
CA THR A 118 7.12 -8.31 9.20
C THR A 118 6.21 -8.20 10.43
N TYR A 119 5.11 -8.95 10.46
CA TYR A 119 4.19 -8.93 11.61
C TYR A 119 4.91 -9.14 12.95
N PRO A 120 4.60 -8.32 13.98
CA PRO A 120 3.45 -7.41 14.06
C PRO A 120 3.62 -6.04 13.37
N TYR A 121 4.85 -5.64 13.06
CA TYR A 121 5.14 -4.34 12.44
C TYR A 121 5.05 -4.43 10.91
N ILE A 122 3.81 -4.49 10.40
CA ILE A 122 3.54 -4.72 8.99
C ILE A 122 3.59 -3.46 8.13
N LEU A 123 3.44 -2.28 8.72
CA LEU A 123 3.44 -1.02 7.96
C LEU A 123 4.86 -0.71 7.48
N GLY A 124 5.00 -0.53 6.17
CA GLY A 124 6.25 -0.16 5.54
C GLY A 124 6.35 1.32 5.23
N TRP A 125 6.76 1.64 4.01
CA TRP A 125 6.72 3.00 3.51
C TRP A 125 5.30 3.55 3.59
N ASN A 126 5.17 4.73 4.16
CA ASN A 126 3.93 5.49 4.23
C ASN A 126 4.24 6.88 3.67
N LEU A 127 3.88 7.09 2.42
CA LEU A 127 4.11 8.31 1.67
C LEU A 127 2.74 8.85 1.26
N ILE A 128 1.99 9.31 2.26
CA ILE A 128 0.64 9.82 2.13
C ILE A 128 0.70 11.33 2.24
N SER A 129 -0.09 12.01 1.40
CA SER A 129 -0.22 13.46 1.43
C SER A 129 -0.81 13.91 2.77
N PRO A 130 -0.15 14.82 3.53
CA PRO A 130 -0.61 15.25 4.86
C PRO A 130 -2.02 15.85 4.87
N LYS A 131 -2.46 16.43 3.75
CA LYS A 131 -3.82 17.01 3.60
C LYS A 131 -4.94 15.98 3.76
N ASN A 132 -4.64 14.69 3.63
CA ASN A 132 -5.60 13.59 3.70
C ASN A 132 -5.57 12.86 5.04
N ILE A 133 -4.86 13.38 6.04
CA ILE A 133 -4.76 12.76 7.37
C ILE A 133 -5.64 13.56 8.33
N VAL A 134 -6.52 12.87 9.05
CA VAL A 134 -7.40 13.47 10.06
C VAL A 134 -6.66 13.58 11.39
N GLY A 135 -6.97 14.58 12.22
CA GLY A 135 -6.41 14.72 13.57
C GLY A 135 -4.96 15.24 13.58
N THR A 136 -4.63 16.19 12.70
CA THR A 136 -3.26 16.67 12.46
C THR A 136 -2.65 17.53 13.55
N SER A 137 -3.38 17.88 14.62
CA SER A 137 -2.92 18.84 15.63
C SER A 137 -1.69 18.39 16.43
N GLU A 138 -1.36 17.09 16.43
CA GLU A 138 -0.22 16.53 17.18
C GLU A 138 0.79 15.77 16.30
N LEU A 139 0.60 15.76 14.98
CA LEU A 139 1.45 15.00 14.05
C LEU A 139 2.50 15.90 13.38
N THR A 140 3.76 15.44 13.36
CA THR A 140 4.83 16.08 12.59
C THR A 140 5.02 15.36 11.27
N PHE A 141 4.92 16.10 10.16
CA PHE A 141 5.07 15.56 8.81
C PHE A 141 6.41 15.96 8.20
N CYS A 142 7.10 14.99 7.60
CA CYS A 142 8.23 15.25 6.72
C CYS A 142 7.75 15.30 5.26
N SER A 143 7.61 16.51 4.73
CA SER A 143 7.09 16.72 3.38
C SER A 143 8.19 16.66 2.33
N LYS A 144 8.04 15.77 1.34
CA LYS A 144 8.91 15.70 0.16
C LYS A 144 8.09 15.31 -1.06
N LYS A 145 8.47 15.85 -2.23
CA LYS A 145 7.88 15.46 -3.51
C LYS A 145 8.40 14.09 -3.92
N TYR A 146 7.48 13.17 -4.19
CA TYR A 146 7.77 11.83 -4.70
C TYR A 146 7.06 11.62 -6.05
N LYS A 147 7.67 10.80 -6.89
CA LYS A 147 7.08 10.28 -8.12
C LYS A 147 6.92 8.78 -7.98
N PHE A 148 5.76 8.27 -8.34
CA PHE A 148 5.46 6.84 -8.30
C PHE A 148 5.10 6.37 -9.69
N LEU A 149 5.56 5.16 -10.03
CA LEU A 149 5.05 4.40 -11.16
C LEU A 149 4.01 3.43 -10.62
N ILE A 150 2.79 3.49 -11.14
CA ILE A 150 1.66 2.66 -10.69
C ILE A 150 1.10 1.96 -11.93
N ASN A 151 0.85 0.65 -11.87
CA ASN A 151 0.43 -0.13 -13.05
C ASN A 151 1.44 -0.01 -14.23
N GLY A 152 2.72 0.20 -13.93
CA GLY A 152 3.79 0.35 -14.93
C GLY A 152 3.82 1.69 -15.69
N VAL A 153 3.06 2.71 -15.28
CA VAL A 153 2.94 4.03 -15.96
C VAL A 153 3.19 5.22 -15.03
#